data_AF-H9CH58-F1
#
_entry.id   AF-H9CH58-F1
#
_cell.length_a   1.000
_cell.length_b   1.000
_cell.length_c   1.000
_cell.angle_alpha   90.00
_cell.angle_beta   90.00
_cell.angle_gamma   90.00
#
_symmetry.space_group_name_H-M   'P 1'
#
loop_
_entity.id
_entity.type
_entity.pdbx_description
1 polymer ?
#
loop_
_entity_poly.entity_id
_entity_poly.type
_entity_poly.pdbx_seq_one_letter_code
_entity_poly.pdbx_strand_id
1 'polypeptide(L)'
;GDPEVIGKIGTDIEDFKCSWLIVQALERANESQRKQLYDNYGKADPSCVAAVKAIYRDLGIQDVFLEYERSSHKELISSIEAQENESVQLVLKSFLGKIYKRQK
;
A
#
# COMPACT_ATOMS: atom_id res chain seq x y z
N GLY A 1 0.09 4.20 7.39
CA GLY A 1 0.19 3.72 8.78
C GLY A 1 0.22 4.91 9.71
N ASP A 2 0.23 4.63 11.00
CA ASP A 2 0.23 5.65 12.05
C ASP A 2 1.54 6.45 12.04
N PRO A 3 1.51 7.79 11.95
CA PRO A 3 2.71 8.63 12.04
C PRO A 3 3.56 8.35 13.29
N GLU A 4 2.93 7.99 14.42
CA GLU A 4 3.65 7.67 15.67
C GLU A 4 4.45 6.37 15.56
N VAL A 5 3.97 5.41 14.76
CA VAL A 5 4.63 4.12 14.53
C VAL A 5 5.68 4.22 13.43
N ILE A 6 5.40 5.00 12.37
CA ILE A 6 6.30 5.18 11.22
C ILE A 6 7.39 6.22 11.52
N GLY A 7 7.19 7.09 12.51
CA GLY A 7 8.14 8.14 12.92
C GLY A 7 8.22 9.33 11.95
N LYS A 8 7.29 9.41 10.99
CA LYS A 8 7.15 10.54 10.06
C LYS A 8 5.70 10.70 9.61
N ILE A 9 5.33 11.93 9.32
CA ILE A 9 4.07 12.24 8.64
C ILE A 9 4.27 11.92 7.15
N GLY A 10 3.42 11.05 6.60
CA GLY A 10 3.46 10.71 5.18
C GLY A 10 2.92 11.85 4.33
N THR A 11 3.69 12.31 3.35
CA THR A 11 3.39 13.46 2.46
C THR A 11 3.10 13.03 1.01
N ASP A 12 2.88 11.73 0.77
CA ASP A 12 2.82 11.19 -0.60
C ASP A 12 1.66 11.74 -1.44
N ILE A 13 0.57 12.16 -0.79
CA ILE A 13 -0.59 12.77 -1.46
C ILE A 13 -0.23 14.20 -1.88
N GLU A 14 0.34 14.97 -0.96
CA GLU A 14 0.76 16.36 -1.15
C GLU A 14 1.85 16.47 -2.20
N ASP A 15 2.81 15.54 -2.18
CA ASP A 15 3.95 15.46 -3.09
C ASP A 15 3.59 14.93 -4.49
N PHE A 16 2.29 14.66 -4.76
CA PHE A 16 1.80 14.10 -6.02
C PHE A 16 2.52 12.79 -6.42
N LYS A 17 2.90 11.96 -5.44
CA LYS A 17 3.67 10.74 -5.73
C LYS A 17 2.78 9.71 -6.42
N CYS A 18 3.37 9.00 -7.37
CA CYS A 18 2.79 7.79 -7.95
C CYS A 18 2.87 6.63 -6.94
N SER A 19 2.10 6.72 -5.86
CA SER A 19 2.03 5.70 -4.81
C SER A 19 1.13 4.54 -5.25
N TRP A 20 1.35 3.35 -4.68
CA TRP A 20 0.47 2.20 -4.93
C TRP A 20 -0.99 2.52 -4.56
N LEU A 21 -1.22 3.30 -3.51
CA LEU A 21 -2.57 3.68 -3.05
C LEU A 21 -3.34 4.47 -4.10
N ILE A 22 -2.73 5.48 -4.74
CA ILE A 22 -3.44 6.29 -5.75
C ILE A 22 -3.73 5.49 -7.02
N VAL A 23 -2.81 4.63 -7.44
CA VAL A 23 -3.02 3.77 -8.61
C VAL A 23 -4.19 2.82 -8.37
N GLN A 24 -4.22 2.15 -7.22
CA GLN A 24 -5.32 1.25 -6.86
C GLN A 24 -6.66 1.97 -6.69
N ALA A 25 -6.63 3.20 -6.16
CA ALA A 25 -7.84 4.03 -6.05
C ALA A 25 -8.38 4.45 -7.43
N LEU A 26 -7.53 4.91 -8.35
CA LEU A 26 -7.96 5.32 -9.69
C LEU A 26 -8.55 4.16 -10.51
N GLU A 27 -7.99 2.96 -10.34
CA GLU A 27 -8.47 1.72 -10.97
C GLU A 27 -9.88 1.33 -10.50
N ARG A 28 -10.20 1.56 -9.22
CA ARG A 28 -11.49 1.18 -8.59
C ARG A 28 -12.52 2.30 -8.53
N ALA A 29 -12.09 3.54 -8.65
CA ALA A 29 -12.94 4.71 -8.54
C ALA A 29 -13.96 4.77 -9.70
N ASN A 30 -15.19 5.15 -9.35
CA ASN A 30 -16.15 5.63 -10.35
C ASN A 30 -15.76 7.02 -10.89
N GLU A 31 -16.47 7.52 -11.90
CA GLU A 31 -16.14 8.80 -12.55
C GLU A 31 -16.12 10.00 -11.59
N SER A 32 -17.06 10.05 -10.64
CA SER A 32 -17.14 11.13 -9.65
C SER A 32 -15.96 11.10 -8.69
N GLN A 33 -15.65 9.93 -8.12
CA GLN A 33 -14.50 9.72 -7.26
C GLN A 33 -13.19 9.99 -8.00
N ARG A 34 -13.08 9.57 -9.26
CA ARG A 34 -11.89 9.80 -10.09
C ARG A 34 -11.67 11.29 -10.34
N LYS A 35 -12.74 12.05 -10.63
CA LYS A 35 -12.67 13.50 -10.72
C LYS A 35 -12.19 14.12 -9.40
N GLN A 36 -12.76 13.70 -8.27
CA GLN A 36 -12.32 14.19 -6.97
C GLN A 36 -10.85 13.84 -6.67
N LEU A 37 -10.38 12.66 -7.07
CA LEU A 37 -8.95 12.31 -6.94
C LEU A 37 -8.08 13.26 -7.78
N TYR A 38 -8.44 13.53 -9.04
CA TYR A 38 -7.69 14.48 -9.87
C TYR A 38 -7.73 15.91 -9.33
N ASP A 39 -8.86 16.34 -8.79
CA ASP A 39 -9.04 17.70 -8.28
C ASP A 39 -8.31 17.92 -6.94
N ASN A 40 -7.98 16.86 -6.19
CA ASN A 40 -7.45 16.99 -4.82
C ASN A 40 -6.03 16.41 -4.63
N TYR A 41 -5.59 15.46 -5.45
CA TYR A 41 -4.27 14.83 -5.31
C TYR A 41 -3.15 15.81 -5.74
N GLY A 42 -2.03 15.85 -5.00
CA GLY A 42 -0.91 16.79 -5.24
C GLY A 42 -1.11 18.20 -4.68
N LYS A 43 -2.12 18.38 -3.82
CA LYS A 43 -2.38 19.66 -3.16
C LYS A 43 -1.95 19.56 -1.69
N ALA A 44 -1.19 20.55 -1.24
CA ALA A 44 -0.76 20.66 0.15
C ALA A 44 -1.90 21.10 1.11
N ASP A 45 -3.07 21.47 0.57
CA ASP A 45 -4.23 21.84 1.37
C ASP A 45 -4.74 20.62 2.18
N PRO A 46 -4.84 20.72 3.52
CA PRO A 46 -5.28 19.62 4.37
C PRO A 46 -6.68 19.09 4.03
N SER A 47 -7.58 19.93 3.52
CA SER A 47 -8.92 19.53 3.09
C SER A 47 -8.87 18.65 1.83
N CYS A 48 -7.96 18.95 0.89
CA CYS A 48 -7.72 18.13 -0.29
C CYS A 48 -7.15 16.75 0.10
N VAL A 49 -6.17 16.73 1.01
CA VAL A 49 -5.61 15.48 1.56
C VAL A 49 -6.69 14.65 2.28
N ALA A 50 -7.56 15.29 3.06
CA ALA A 50 -8.67 14.64 3.74
C ALA A 50 -9.68 14.04 2.76
N ALA A 51 -10.00 14.74 1.66
CA ALA A 51 -10.85 14.25 0.59
C ALA A 51 -10.28 13.00 -0.08
N VAL A 52 -8.99 13.00 -0.44
CA VAL A 52 -8.30 11.82 -0.99
C VAL A 52 -8.36 10.65 -0.01
N LYS A 53 -8.06 10.89 1.28
CA LYS A 53 -8.12 9.86 2.32
C LYS A 53 -9.54 9.32 2.53
N ALA A 54 -10.57 10.14 2.36
CA ALA A 54 -11.97 9.69 2.42
C ALA A 54 -12.28 8.73 1.27
N ILE A 55 -11.89 9.08 0.05
CA ILE A 55 -12.07 8.22 -1.12
C ILE A 55 -11.34 6.88 -0.93
N TYR A 56 -10.14 6.88 -0.36
CA TYR A 56 -9.44 5.62 -0.05
C TYR A 56 -10.18 4.73 0.93
N ARG A 57 -10.86 5.31 1.94
CA ARG A 57 -11.70 4.57 2.88
C ARG A 57 -12.94 4.03 2.20
N ASP A 58 -13.61 4.86 1.40
CA ASP A 58 -14.84 4.48 0.70
C ASP A 58 -14.58 3.35 -0.32
N LEU A 59 -13.42 3.35 -0.96
CA LEU A 59 -12.98 2.30 -1.89
C LEU A 59 -12.39 1.07 -1.18
N GLY A 60 -12.28 1.07 0.15
CA GLY A 60 -11.73 -0.05 0.92
C GLY A 60 -10.26 -0.35 0.57
N ILE A 61 -9.45 0.67 0.22
CA ILE A 61 -8.06 0.45 -0.24
C ILE A 61 -7.19 -0.26 0.81
N GLN A 62 -7.51 -0.08 2.10
CA GLN A 62 -6.86 -0.82 3.17
C GLN A 62 -7.08 -2.34 3.05
N ASP A 63 -8.31 -2.77 2.76
CA ASP A 63 -8.62 -4.20 2.60
C ASP A 63 -7.98 -4.75 1.33
N VAL A 64 -7.94 -3.95 0.25
CA VAL A 64 -7.22 -4.29 -0.98
C VAL A 64 -5.74 -4.53 -0.70
N PHE A 65 -5.11 -3.68 0.13
CA PHE A 65 -3.72 -3.87 0.54
C PHE A 65 -3.53 -5.13 1.38
N LEU A 66 -4.41 -5.39 2.35
CA LEU A 66 -4.33 -6.58 3.20
C LEU A 66 -4.47 -7.87 2.41
N GLU A 67 -5.34 -7.89 1.41
CA GLU A 67 -5.48 -9.05 0.52
C GLU A 67 -4.24 -9.20 -0.37
N TYR A 68 -3.72 -8.11 -0.95
CA TYR A 68 -2.47 -8.12 -1.72
C TYR A 68 -1.28 -8.60 -0.88
N GLU A 69 -1.15 -8.15 0.37
CA GLU A 69 -0.08 -8.59 1.28
C GLU A 69 -0.18 -10.09 1.56
N ARG A 70 -1.40 -10.59 1.80
CA ARG A 70 -1.65 -12.01 2.05
C ARG A 70 -1.34 -12.88 0.83
N SER A 71 -1.84 -12.50 -0.35
CA SER A 71 -1.61 -13.25 -1.58
C SER A 71 -0.13 -13.25 -1.96
N SER A 72 0.51 -12.09 -1.92
CA SER A 72 1.95 -11.95 -2.20
C SER A 72 2.80 -12.78 -1.23
N HIS A 73 2.47 -12.79 0.06
CA HIS A 73 3.18 -13.62 1.04
C HIS A 73 3.02 -15.11 0.72
N LYS A 74 1.81 -15.55 0.37
CA LYS A 74 1.55 -16.95 0.00
C LYS A 74 2.36 -17.35 -1.24
N GLU A 75 2.34 -16.52 -2.28
CA GLU A 75 3.11 -16.75 -3.52
C GLU A 75 4.61 -16.80 -3.27
N LEU A 76 5.14 -15.89 -2.44
CA LEU A 76 6.56 -15.86 -2.06
C LEU A 76 6.94 -17.13 -1.28
N ILE A 77 6.15 -17.54 -0.29
CA ILE A 77 6.41 -18.79 0.46
C ILE A 77 6.43 -19.99 -0.49
N SER A 78 5.42 -20.14 -1.35
CA SER A 78 5.38 -21.24 -2.32
C SER A 78 6.58 -21.23 -3.27
N SER A 79 7.00 -20.05 -3.72
CA SER A 79 8.17 -19.89 -4.61
C SER A 79 9.49 -20.21 -3.91
N ILE A 80 9.59 -19.88 -2.62
CA ILE A 80 10.75 -20.22 -1.79
C ILE A 80 10.80 -21.72 -1.54
N GLU A 81 9.67 -22.35 -1.21
CA GLU A 81 9.60 -23.79 -0.92
C GLU A 81 9.83 -24.65 -2.17
N ALA A 82 9.59 -24.10 -3.36
CA ALA A 82 9.93 -24.73 -4.63
C ALA A 82 11.44 -24.70 -4.95
N GLN A 83 12.28 -24.00 -4.17
CA GLN A 83 13.73 -24.00 -4.39
C GLN A 83 14.35 -25.31 -3.92
N GLU A 84 15.26 -25.89 -4.70
CA GLU A 84 15.89 -27.17 -4.35
C GLU A 84 16.87 -27.07 -3.17
N ASN A 85 17.48 -25.89 -2.97
CA ASN A 85 18.51 -25.68 -1.96
C ASN A 85 17.93 -25.17 -0.64
N GLU A 86 17.95 -26.02 0.40
CA GLU A 86 17.45 -25.67 1.75
C GLU A 86 18.13 -24.43 2.36
N SER A 87 19.43 -24.24 2.12
CA SER A 87 20.14 -23.05 2.64
C SER A 87 19.62 -21.77 1.99
N VAL A 88 19.31 -21.81 0.69
CA VAL A 88 18.67 -20.69 -0.01
C VAL A 88 17.27 -20.45 0.55
N GLN A 89 16.49 -21.51 0.80
CA GLN A 89 15.17 -21.37 1.42
C GLN A 89 15.23 -20.66 2.77
N LEU A 90 16.17 -21.08 3.64
CA LEU A 90 16.34 -20.48 4.98
C LEU A 90 16.69 -19.00 4.90
N VAL A 91 17.59 -18.62 3.99
CA VAL A 91 17.95 -17.22 3.77
C VAL A 91 16.73 -16.44 3.31
N LEU A 92 16.01 -16.90 2.27
CA LEU A 92 14.85 -16.19 1.73
C LEU A 92 13.70 -16.09 2.75
N LYS A 93 13.42 -17.16 3.52
CA LYS A 93 12.44 -17.13 4.62
C LYS A 93 12.84 -16.11 5.69
N SER A 94 14.13 -16.00 6.02
CA SER A 94 14.65 -14.99 6.95
C SER A 94 14.44 -13.56 6.45
N PHE A 95 14.66 -13.29 5.16
CA PHE A 95 14.36 -11.98 4.57
C PHE A 95 12.86 -11.68 4.56
N LEU A 96 12.03 -12.64 4.16
CA LEU A 96 10.58 -12.45 4.12
C LEU A 96 10.00 -12.16 5.50
N GLY A 97 10.46 -12.89 6.54
CA GLY A 97 10.02 -12.68 7.92
C GLY A 97 10.35 -11.30 8.48
N LYS A 98 11.34 -10.58 7.93
CA LYS A 98 11.67 -9.21 8.35
C LYS A 98 10.72 -8.15 7.78
N ILE A 99 10.06 -8.43 6.66
CA ILE A 99 9.24 -7.44 5.94
C ILE A 99 7.73 -7.73 6.01
N TYR A 100 7.34 -8.99 6.19
CA TYR A 100 5.93 -9.37 6.28
C TYR A 100 5.26 -8.75 7.50
N LYS A 101 4.11 -8.06 7.31
CA LYS A 101 3.38 -7.36 8.38
C LYS A 101 4.21 -6.37 9.19
N ARG A 102 5.28 -5.82 8.61
CA ARG A 102 6.09 -4.80 9.27
C ARG A 102 5.23 -3.59 9.61
N GLN A 103 5.45 -3.04 10.80
CA GLN A 103 4.77 -1.83 11.25
C GLN A 103 5.59 -0.57 10.97
N LYS A 104 6.88 -0.73 10.63
CA LYS A 104 7.83 0.34 10.27
C LYS A 104 8.87 -0.17 9.27
#